data_AF-A0A935NXR8-F1
#
_entry.id   AF-A0A935NXR8-F1
#
_cell.length_a   1.000
_cell.length_b   1.000
_cell.length_c   1.000
_cell.angle_alpha   90.00
_cell.angle_beta   90.00
_cell.angle_gamma   90.00
#
_symmetry.space_group_name_H-M   'P 1'
#
loop_
_entity.id
_entity.type
_entity.pdbx_description
1 polymer ?
#
loop_
_entity_poly.entity_id
_entity_poly.type
_entity_poly.pdbx_seq_one_letter_code
_entity_poly.pdbx_strand_id
1 'polypeptide(L)'
;MAMLSMRRAFRLRIDANEVLDDERAAMMATRPAVTDETQQAFLAWRRSVLFMAALLMVPVVLLHAAEQLRFDDTTPKDWKALATIQVFVDIGFTIFLWTQVPRWTRWKRQSRALLGAWMVYFLTPFLVFLYPLASSYSEQLAGAESPEMAQAARMAIGVTIGAAALVTLAPKIISLLQGLIRASIATKTLFPGASAPGWLMVLAAPLYMIVFYVFVLLPYHFTASGLVVLGLLLVLAAKGSLVRAGLGLTRPMVADTARAATKRALSLWITLLATGAALIVGGLWDLVSRASGLTILNFGLSMMSNVLLLTLIATDGLISGLDRARGTSADERRLADEVHGQLAAFTSAGMHDDVAAPPAGMPPGMPPAGPPPGMPPAGPPAGMPPGMQR
;
A
#
# COMPACT_ATOMS: atom_id res chain seq x y z
N MET A 1 1.18 4.89 25.93
CA MET A 1 0.47 4.38 24.73
C MET A 1 0.73 5.21 23.48
N ALA A 2 0.37 6.51 23.43
CA ALA A 2 0.48 7.31 22.20
C ALA A 2 1.89 7.35 21.56
N MET A 3 2.95 7.53 22.36
CA MET A 3 4.33 7.55 21.85
C MET A 3 4.76 6.20 21.23
N LEU A 4 4.35 5.08 21.84
CA LEU A 4 4.59 3.74 21.30
C LEU A 4 3.84 3.54 19.98
N SER A 5 2.55 3.92 19.94
CA SER A 5 1.75 3.87 18.72
C SER A 5 2.34 4.74 17.61
N MET A 6 2.84 5.93 17.94
CA MET A 6 3.53 6.81 16.98
C MET A 6 4.78 6.12 16.41
N ARG A 7 5.68 5.63 17.27
CA ARG A 7 6.89 4.92 16.84
C ARG A 7 6.56 3.71 15.95
N ARG A 8 5.58 2.89 16.35
CA ARG A 8 5.13 1.73 15.56
C ARG A 8 4.50 2.16 14.24
N ALA A 9 3.68 3.21 14.25
CA ALA A 9 2.95 3.67 13.07
C ALA A 9 3.87 4.23 11.99
N PHE A 10 5.00 4.86 12.34
CA PHE A 10 5.98 5.34 11.36
C PHE A 10 6.99 4.26 10.93
N ARG A 11 7.25 3.26 11.78
CA ARG A 11 7.99 2.06 11.38
C ARG A 11 7.20 1.24 10.36
N LEU A 12 7.91 0.68 9.39
CA LEU A 12 7.32 -0.18 8.34
C LEU A 12 6.93 -1.56 8.86
N ARG A 13 7.53 -1.98 9.98
CA ARG A 13 7.31 -3.26 10.63
C ARG A 13 7.63 -3.11 12.12
N ILE A 14 6.92 -3.88 12.94
CA ILE A 14 7.27 -4.09 14.34
C ILE A 14 7.79 -5.52 14.52
N ASP A 15 8.70 -5.69 15.47
CA ASP A 15 9.19 -7.02 15.84
C ASP A 15 8.21 -7.69 16.81
N ALA A 16 8.19 -9.02 16.85
CA ALA A 16 7.25 -9.78 17.68
C ALA A 16 7.39 -9.47 19.18
N ASN A 17 8.60 -9.18 19.64
CA ASN A 17 8.88 -8.76 21.02
C ASN A 17 8.33 -7.36 21.35
N GLU A 18 7.95 -6.55 20.36
CA GLU A 18 7.33 -5.25 20.60
C GLU A 18 5.84 -5.40 20.92
N VAL A 19 5.18 -6.55 20.69
CA VAL A 19 3.75 -6.77 20.96
C VAL A 19 3.50 -6.86 22.47
N LEU A 20 2.55 -6.05 22.98
CA LEU A 20 2.23 -6.02 24.42
C LEU A 20 1.46 -7.28 24.86
N ASP A 21 1.57 -7.65 26.13
CA ASP A 21 0.91 -8.85 26.68
C ASP A 21 -0.63 -8.76 26.61
N ASP A 22 -1.21 -7.58 26.81
CA ASP A 22 -2.65 -7.34 26.65
C ASP A 22 -3.10 -7.52 25.20
N GLU A 23 -2.28 -7.09 24.24
CA GLU A 23 -2.51 -7.29 22.81
C GLU A 23 -2.46 -8.78 22.45
N ARG A 24 -1.46 -9.51 22.98
CA ARG A 24 -1.33 -10.97 22.79
C ARG A 24 -2.54 -11.71 23.38
N ALA A 25 -2.93 -11.39 24.61
CA ALA A 25 -4.08 -11.99 25.26
C ALA A 25 -5.39 -11.75 24.47
N ALA A 26 -5.60 -10.53 23.98
CA ALA A 26 -6.76 -10.20 23.15
C ALA A 26 -6.78 -10.99 21.83
N MET A 27 -5.62 -11.23 21.21
CA MET A 27 -5.49 -12.03 19.98
C MET A 27 -5.62 -13.54 20.21
N MET A 28 -5.20 -14.04 21.37
CA MET A 28 -5.43 -15.44 21.75
C MET A 28 -6.91 -15.71 22.08
N ALA A 29 -7.63 -14.69 22.57
CA ALA A 29 -9.06 -14.79 22.86
C ALA A 29 -9.96 -14.72 21.61
N THR A 30 -9.43 -14.38 20.41
CA THR A 30 -10.24 -14.36 19.18
C THR A 30 -10.62 -15.76 18.72
N ARG A 31 -11.65 -15.86 17.88
CA ARG A 31 -12.06 -17.11 17.23
C ARG A 31 -11.98 -16.96 15.71
N PRO A 32 -11.03 -17.61 15.01
CA PRO A 32 -9.94 -18.46 15.54
C PRO A 32 -8.89 -17.65 16.33
N ALA A 33 -8.17 -18.32 17.23
CA ALA A 33 -7.09 -17.71 17.98
C ALA A 33 -5.90 -17.43 17.04
N VAL A 34 -5.32 -16.24 17.15
CA VAL A 34 -4.13 -15.87 16.37
C VAL A 34 -2.89 -16.24 17.17
N THR A 35 -2.30 -17.40 16.89
CA THR A 35 -1.12 -17.92 17.60
C THR A 35 0.21 -17.58 16.95
N ASP A 36 0.22 -17.27 15.65
CA ASP A 36 1.44 -16.88 14.93
C ASP A 36 1.92 -15.49 15.38
N GLU A 37 3.15 -15.42 15.89
CA GLU A 37 3.78 -14.19 16.38
C GLU A 37 3.93 -13.14 15.28
N THR A 38 4.16 -13.55 14.03
CA THR A 38 4.29 -12.61 12.91
C THR A 38 2.95 -11.95 12.60
N GLN A 39 1.87 -12.73 12.61
CA GLN A 39 0.51 -12.21 12.46
C GLN A 39 0.11 -11.30 13.64
N GLN A 40 0.51 -11.64 14.87
CA GLN A 40 0.29 -10.80 16.04
C GLN A 40 1.00 -9.44 15.91
N ALA A 41 2.26 -9.46 15.51
CA ALA A 41 3.04 -8.25 15.24
C ALA A 41 2.38 -7.37 14.16
N PHE A 42 1.92 -7.98 13.07
CA PHE A 42 1.20 -7.26 12.02
C PHE A 42 -0.08 -6.58 12.55
N LEU A 43 -0.91 -7.28 13.33
CA LEU A 43 -2.16 -6.73 13.84
C LEU A 43 -1.93 -5.59 14.85
N ALA A 44 -0.90 -5.69 15.70
CA ALA A 44 -0.51 -4.63 16.62
C ALA A 44 0.06 -3.39 15.89
N TRP A 45 0.83 -3.58 14.82
CA TRP A 45 1.27 -2.49 13.92
C TRP A 45 0.06 -1.80 13.29
N ARG A 46 -0.85 -2.59 12.72
CA ARG A 46 -2.09 -2.14 12.08
C ARG A 46 -2.96 -1.32 13.04
N ARG A 47 -3.15 -1.79 14.28
CA ARG A 47 -3.85 -1.05 15.35
C ARG A 47 -3.20 0.31 15.59
N SER A 48 -1.87 0.34 15.67
CA SER A 48 -1.10 1.57 15.92
C SER A 48 -1.23 2.58 14.77
N VAL A 49 -1.13 2.11 13.51
CA VAL A 49 -1.32 2.96 12.32
C VAL A 49 -2.74 3.53 12.27
N LEU A 50 -3.77 2.69 12.50
CA LEU A 50 -5.16 3.14 12.51
C LEU A 50 -5.42 4.18 13.60
N PHE A 51 -4.90 3.96 14.81
CA PHE A 51 -5.03 4.91 15.90
C PHE A 51 -4.37 6.24 15.57
N MET A 52 -3.16 6.24 15.03
CA MET A 52 -2.46 7.48 14.64
C MET A 52 -3.18 8.20 13.50
N ALA A 53 -3.69 7.48 12.51
CA ALA A 53 -4.51 8.06 11.46
C ALA A 53 -5.80 8.70 12.01
N ALA A 54 -6.53 8.00 12.89
CA ALA A 54 -7.73 8.52 13.53
C ALA A 54 -7.44 9.77 14.36
N LEU A 55 -6.33 9.78 15.09
CA LEU A 55 -5.88 10.92 15.89
C LEU A 55 -5.53 12.13 15.02
N LEU A 56 -4.81 11.92 13.91
CA LEU A 56 -4.42 12.99 12.99
C LEU A 56 -5.59 13.53 12.16
N MET A 57 -6.63 12.72 11.89
CA MET A 57 -7.82 13.19 11.19
C MET A 57 -8.63 14.21 11.99
N VAL A 58 -8.57 14.19 13.34
CA VAL A 58 -9.31 15.14 14.18
C VAL A 58 -8.92 16.61 13.90
N PRO A 59 -7.64 17.02 14.02
CA PRO A 59 -7.28 18.39 13.68
C PRO A 59 -7.47 18.70 12.19
N VAL A 60 -7.28 17.73 11.29
CA VAL A 60 -7.52 17.93 9.84
C VAL A 60 -8.96 18.30 9.57
N VAL A 61 -9.93 17.55 10.12
CA VAL A 61 -11.35 17.84 9.87
C VAL A 61 -11.79 19.16 10.52
N LEU A 62 -11.24 19.49 11.70
CA LEU A 62 -11.55 20.77 12.36
C LEU A 62 -11.02 21.97 11.56
N LEU A 63 -9.76 21.90 11.10
CA LEU A 63 -9.17 22.94 10.26
C LEU A 63 -9.91 23.06 8.93
N HIS A 64 -10.22 21.93 8.30
CA HIS A 64 -10.91 21.92 7.02
C HIS A 64 -12.35 22.42 7.12
N ALA A 65 -13.07 22.08 8.19
CA ALA A 65 -14.40 22.64 8.48
C ALA A 65 -14.31 24.15 8.74
N ALA A 66 -13.32 24.60 9.51
CA ALA A 66 -13.11 26.02 9.79
C ALA A 66 -12.73 26.81 8.53
N GLU A 67 -12.00 26.23 7.58
CA GLU A 67 -11.67 26.87 6.30
C GLU A 67 -12.86 26.85 5.33
N GLN A 68 -13.58 25.73 5.20
CA GLN A 68 -14.65 25.60 4.19
C GLN A 68 -16.00 26.19 4.60
N LEU A 69 -16.30 26.31 5.90
CA LEU A 69 -17.56 26.90 6.36
C LEU A 69 -17.49 28.42 6.51
N ARG A 70 -16.35 29.05 6.16
CA ARG A 70 -16.22 30.50 6.05
C ARG A 70 -16.81 30.95 4.71
N PHE A 71 -18.12 31.07 4.71
CA PHE A 71 -18.87 31.53 3.56
C PHE A 71 -19.06 33.04 3.63
N ASP A 72 -18.71 33.73 2.55
CA ASP A 72 -19.07 35.13 2.36
C ASP A 72 -20.50 35.21 1.78
N ASP A 73 -21.13 36.39 1.89
CA ASP A 73 -22.46 36.65 1.32
C ASP A 73 -22.47 36.54 -0.21
N THR A 74 -21.30 36.72 -0.84
CA THR A 74 -21.08 36.58 -2.28
C THR A 74 -20.98 35.13 -2.75
N THR A 75 -20.85 34.16 -1.84
CA THR A 75 -20.67 32.76 -2.22
C THR A 75 -22.00 32.13 -2.69
N PRO A 76 -22.08 31.49 -3.87
CA PRO A 76 -23.31 30.85 -4.34
C PRO A 76 -23.82 29.74 -3.40
N LYS A 77 -25.14 29.62 -3.29
CA LYS A 77 -25.80 28.62 -2.41
C LYS A 77 -25.36 27.19 -2.73
N ASP A 78 -25.19 26.86 -4.01
CA ASP A 78 -24.76 25.53 -4.45
C ASP A 78 -23.35 25.19 -3.95
N TRP A 79 -22.42 26.15 -4.00
CA TRP A 79 -21.08 25.96 -3.44
C TRP A 79 -21.13 25.78 -1.92
N LYS A 80 -21.96 26.55 -1.21
CA LYS A 80 -22.15 26.38 0.24
C LYS A 80 -22.64 24.96 0.56
N ALA A 81 -23.62 24.46 -0.21
CA ALA A 81 -24.16 23.11 -0.03
C ALA A 81 -23.11 22.02 -0.30
N LEU A 82 -22.35 22.13 -1.39
CA LEU A 82 -21.31 21.16 -1.75
C LEU A 82 -20.15 21.14 -0.74
N ALA A 83 -19.68 22.32 -0.30
CA ALA A 83 -18.67 22.43 0.75
C ALA A 83 -19.18 21.83 2.08
N THR A 84 -20.45 22.07 2.41
CA THR A 84 -21.07 21.49 3.60
C THR A 84 -21.13 19.97 3.53
N ILE A 85 -21.52 19.39 2.38
CA ILE A 85 -21.50 17.93 2.17
C ILE A 85 -20.09 17.36 2.35
N GLN A 86 -19.07 18.01 1.77
CA GLN A 86 -17.68 17.62 1.92
C GLN A 86 -17.27 17.57 3.40
N VAL A 87 -17.55 18.63 4.16
CA VAL A 87 -17.27 18.69 5.61
C VAL A 87 -17.99 17.58 6.38
N PHE A 88 -19.25 17.29 6.07
CA PHE A 88 -19.98 16.19 6.70
C PHE A 88 -19.37 14.82 6.39
N VAL A 89 -18.88 14.60 5.16
CA VAL A 89 -18.17 13.37 4.80
C VAL A 89 -16.87 13.25 5.59
N ASP A 90 -16.11 14.34 5.74
CA ASP A 90 -14.84 14.33 6.47
C ASP A 90 -15.06 14.09 7.98
N ILE A 91 -16.11 14.68 8.56
CA ILE A 91 -16.53 14.43 9.96
C ILE A 91 -17.00 12.98 10.12
N GLY A 92 -17.88 12.52 9.24
CA GLY A 92 -18.42 11.16 9.28
C GLY A 92 -17.32 10.11 9.16
N PHE A 93 -16.35 10.32 8.27
CA PHE A 93 -15.19 9.43 8.13
C PHE A 93 -14.29 9.46 9.37
N THR A 94 -14.04 10.63 9.96
CA THR A 94 -13.25 10.76 11.20
C THR A 94 -13.91 9.99 12.36
N ILE A 95 -15.22 10.16 12.57
CA ILE A 95 -15.98 9.40 13.57
C ILE A 95 -15.90 7.90 13.26
N PHE A 96 -16.08 7.52 11.99
CA PHE A 96 -16.00 6.13 11.56
C PHE A 96 -14.65 5.51 11.93
N LEU A 97 -13.51 6.17 11.67
CA LEU A 97 -12.18 5.68 12.04
C LEU A 97 -12.07 5.39 13.54
N TRP A 98 -12.57 6.28 14.39
CA TRP A 98 -12.60 6.06 15.84
C TRP A 98 -13.42 4.84 16.25
N THR A 99 -14.55 4.58 15.58
CA THR A 99 -15.32 3.34 15.83
C THR A 99 -14.59 2.06 15.38
N GLN A 100 -13.61 2.19 14.49
CA GLN A 100 -12.83 1.05 13.99
C GLN A 100 -11.65 0.72 14.92
N VAL A 101 -11.07 1.68 15.64
CA VAL A 101 -9.95 1.46 16.58
C VAL A 101 -10.17 0.28 17.55
N PRO A 102 -11.30 0.15 18.27
CA PRO A 102 -11.52 -0.97 19.19
C PRO A 102 -11.79 -2.31 18.48
N ARG A 103 -12.09 -2.30 17.17
CA ARG A 103 -12.43 -3.51 16.40
C ARG A 103 -11.24 -4.11 15.65
N TRP A 104 -10.02 -3.74 16.05
CA TRP A 104 -8.77 -4.08 15.36
C TRP A 104 -8.52 -5.59 15.20
N THR A 105 -9.04 -6.43 16.09
CA THR A 105 -8.93 -7.89 16.03
C THR A 105 -9.73 -8.52 14.87
N ARG A 106 -10.81 -7.85 14.40
CA ARG A 106 -11.67 -8.33 13.29
C ARG A 106 -11.21 -7.77 11.95
N TRP A 107 -9.92 -7.88 11.68
CA TRP A 107 -9.24 -7.14 10.61
C TRP A 107 -9.84 -7.37 9.20
N LYS A 108 -10.25 -8.59 8.83
CA LYS A 108 -10.83 -8.87 7.48
C LYS A 108 -12.14 -8.11 7.22
N ARG A 109 -13.01 -7.99 8.22
CA ARG A 109 -14.27 -7.23 8.10
C ARG A 109 -13.99 -5.74 8.16
N GLN A 110 -13.10 -5.34 9.06
CA GLN A 110 -12.69 -3.96 9.23
C GLN A 110 -11.98 -3.41 7.98
N SER A 111 -11.11 -4.17 7.33
CA SER A 111 -10.42 -3.78 6.11
C SER A 111 -11.39 -3.42 4.99
N ARG A 112 -12.40 -4.27 4.74
CA ARG A 112 -13.44 -3.99 3.73
C ARG A 112 -14.25 -2.75 4.07
N ALA A 113 -14.62 -2.58 5.33
CA ALA A 113 -15.35 -1.40 5.79
C ALA A 113 -14.49 -0.12 5.69
N LEU A 114 -13.20 -0.19 6.07
CA LEU A 114 -12.24 0.90 5.94
C LEU A 114 -12.03 1.29 4.48
N LEU A 115 -11.88 0.31 3.58
CA LEU A 115 -11.74 0.57 2.14
C LEU A 115 -12.98 1.28 1.60
N GLY A 116 -14.19 0.80 1.90
CA GLY A 116 -15.42 1.42 1.42
C GLY A 116 -15.62 2.84 1.96
N ALA A 117 -15.43 3.05 3.27
CA ALA A 117 -15.54 4.38 3.87
C ALA A 117 -14.46 5.34 3.36
N TRP A 118 -13.23 4.85 3.18
CA TRP A 118 -12.14 5.63 2.60
C TRP A 118 -12.42 5.99 1.15
N MET A 119 -12.99 5.09 0.34
CA MET A 119 -13.35 5.40 -1.04
C MET A 119 -14.36 6.54 -1.11
N VAL A 120 -15.38 6.54 -0.25
CA VAL A 120 -16.34 7.66 -0.16
C VAL A 120 -15.59 8.95 0.22
N TYR A 121 -14.85 8.96 1.32
CA TYR A 121 -14.08 10.12 1.78
C TYR A 121 -13.08 10.66 0.72
N PHE A 122 -12.39 9.75 0.04
CA PHE A 122 -11.39 10.10 -0.97
C PHE A 122 -12.04 10.65 -2.24
N LEU A 123 -13.15 10.08 -2.69
CA LEU A 123 -13.78 10.40 -3.97
C LEU A 123 -14.71 11.63 -3.89
N THR A 124 -15.31 11.93 -2.74
CA THR A 124 -16.20 13.10 -2.57
C THR A 124 -15.62 14.41 -3.10
N PRO A 125 -14.38 14.82 -2.79
CA PRO A 125 -13.87 16.10 -3.30
C PRO A 125 -13.76 16.11 -4.83
N PHE A 126 -13.49 14.97 -5.46
CA PHE A 126 -13.51 14.87 -6.93
C PHE A 126 -14.91 15.05 -7.50
N LEU A 127 -15.91 14.44 -6.86
CA LEU A 127 -17.31 14.57 -7.27
C LEU A 127 -17.82 16.00 -7.08
N VAL A 128 -17.41 16.67 -5.99
CA VAL A 128 -17.72 18.08 -5.73
C VAL A 128 -17.12 18.98 -6.82
N PHE A 129 -15.85 18.76 -7.21
CA PHE A 129 -15.22 19.56 -8.26
C PHE A 129 -15.66 19.19 -9.70
N LEU A 130 -16.31 18.04 -9.89
CA LEU A 130 -16.93 17.68 -11.17
C LEU A 130 -18.22 18.47 -11.42
N TYR A 131 -18.86 18.99 -10.37
CA TYR A 131 -20.02 19.86 -10.50
C TYR A 131 -19.63 21.16 -11.21
N PRO A 132 -20.39 21.63 -12.22
CA PRO A 132 -20.02 22.79 -13.06
C PRO A 132 -20.23 24.12 -12.33
N LEU A 133 -19.45 24.37 -11.29
CA LEU A 133 -19.62 25.50 -10.38
C LEU A 133 -19.65 26.87 -11.04
N ALA A 134 -19.00 27.03 -12.18
CA ALA A 134 -19.06 28.27 -12.96
C ALA A 134 -20.49 28.64 -13.39
N SER A 135 -21.41 27.68 -13.54
CA SER A 135 -22.82 27.99 -13.85
C SER A 135 -23.59 28.56 -12.65
N SER A 136 -23.18 28.24 -11.42
CA SER A 136 -23.81 28.78 -10.20
C SER A 136 -23.58 30.29 -10.00
N TYR A 137 -22.60 30.86 -10.72
CA TYR A 137 -22.33 32.31 -10.75
C TYR A 137 -23.14 33.05 -11.82
N SER A 138 -23.96 32.36 -12.62
CA SER A 138 -24.71 32.97 -13.73
C SER A 138 -25.63 34.10 -13.29
N GLU A 139 -26.34 33.96 -12.16
CA GLU A 139 -27.21 35.00 -11.62
C GLU A 139 -26.44 36.26 -11.21
N GLN A 140 -25.24 36.09 -10.63
CA GLN A 140 -24.37 37.21 -10.26
C GLN A 140 -23.76 37.90 -11.48
N LEU A 141 -23.46 37.11 -12.53
CA LEU A 141 -22.92 37.60 -13.79
C LEU A 141 -23.99 38.26 -14.67
N ALA A 142 -25.28 38.00 -14.44
CA ALA A 142 -26.38 38.61 -15.19
C ALA A 142 -26.47 40.13 -15.00
N GLY A 143 -25.86 40.67 -13.94
CA GLY A 143 -25.74 42.11 -13.70
C GLY A 143 -24.58 42.80 -14.41
N ALA A 144 -23.79 42.09 -15.23
CA ALA A 144 -22.67 42.69 -15.95
C ALA A 144 -23.15 43.64 -17.06
N GLU A 145 -22.51 44.81 -17.18
CA GLU A 145 -22.88 45.87 -18.14
C GLU A 145 -22.72 45.44 -19.61
N SER A 146 -21.88 44.44 -19.89
CA SER A 146 -21.63 43.93 -21.24
C SER A 146 -21.50 42.40 -21.27
N PRO A 147 -21.89 41.75 -22.39
CA PRO A 147 -21.75 40.30 -22.57
C PRO A 147 -20.27 39.85 -22.57
N GLU A 148 -19.36 40.71 -23.05
CA GLU A 148 -17.92 40.43 -23.07
C GLU A 148 -17.34 40.35 -21.65
N MET A 149 -17.72 41.29 -20.77
CA MET A 149 -17.32 41.25 -19.36
C MET A 149 -17.85 40.01 -18.64
N ALA A 150 -19.11 39.64 -18.88
CA ALA A 150 -19.70 38.42 -18.31
C ALA A 150 -18.93 37.15 -18.73
N GLN A 151 -18.53 37.08 -20.01
CA GLN A 151 -17.75 35.96 -20.52
C GLN A 151 -16.32 35.92 -19.94
N ALA A 152 -15.65 37.06 -19.88
CA ALA A 152 -14.32 37.17 -19.26
C ALA A 152 -14.34 36.77 -17.78
N ALA A 153 -15.34 37.25 -17.03
CA ALA A 153 -15.51 36.90 -15.62
C ALA A 153 -15.83 35.41 -15.43
N ARG A 154 -16.68 34.81 -16.28
CA ARG A 154 -16.95 33.36 -16.25
C ARG A 154 -15.68 32.54 -16.50
N MET A 155 -14.84 32.95 -17.45
CA MET A 155 -13.55 32.30 -17.70
C MET A 155 -12.61 32.45 -16.49
N ALA A 156 -12.50 33.64 -15.91
CA ALA A 156 -11.66 33.89 -14.74
C ALA A 156 -12.10 33.07 -13.52
N ILE A 157 -13.41 32.98 -13.26
CA ILE A 157 -14.00 32.13 -12.22
C ILE A 157 -13.67 30.65 -12.49
N GLY A 158 -13.86 30.19 -13.73
CA GLY A 158 -13.55 28.81 -14.12
C GLY A 158 -12.08 28.45 -13.90
N VAL A 159 -11.16 29.32 -14.30
CA VAL A 159 -9.70 29.15 -14.08
C VAL A 159 -9.38 29.13 -12.58
N THR A 160 -9.98 30.03 -11.80
CA THR A 160 -9.74 30.12 -10.34
C THR A 160 -10.24 28.86 -9.63
N ILE A 161 -11.44 28.37 -9.96
CA ILE A 161 -11.99 27.13 -9.42
C ILE A 161 -11.13 25.93 -9.83
N GLY A 162 -10.70 25.86 -11.09
CA GLY A 162 -9.81 24.81 -11.58
C GLY A 162 -8.46 24.78 -10.85
N ALA A 163 -7.86 25.95 -10.63
CA ALA A 163 -6.63 26.08 -9.85
C ALA A 163 -6.83 25.68 -8.39
N ALA A 164 -7.93 26.12 -7.76
CA ALA A 164 -8.28 25.73 -6.39
C ALA A 164 -8.51 24.21 -6.26
N ALA A 165 -9.19 23.60 -7.24
CA ALA A 165 -9.39 22.15 -7.32
C ALA A 165 -8.04 21.43 -7.39
N LEU A 166 -7.13 21.90 -8.25
CA LEU A 166 -5.79 21.33 -8.38
C LEU A 166 -5.01 21.40 -7.05
N VAL A 167 -4.98 22.56 -6.40
CA VAL A 167 -4.30 22.75 -5.10
C VAL A 167 -4.91 21.86 -4.01
N THR A 168 -6.24 21.66 -4.04
CA THR A 168 -6.96 20.86 -3.03
C THR A 168 -6.82 19.35 -3.27
N LEU A 169 -6.82 18.91 -4.53
CA LEU A 169 -6.79 17.49 -4.91
C LEU A 169 -5.35 16.94 -5.01
N ALA A 170 -4.37 17.76 -5.38
CA ALA A 170 -2.97 17.34 -5.51
C ALA A 170 -2.44 16.57 -4.28
N PRO A 171 -2.64 17.05 -3.04
CA PRO A 171 -2.10 16.39 -1.86
C PRO A 171 -2.72 15.00 -1.65
N LYS A 172 -4.03 14.88 -1.91
CA LYS A 172 -4.76 13.59 -1.81
C LYS A 172 -4.20 12.59 -2.81
N ILE A 173 -4.00 12.99 -4.07
CA ILE A 173 -3.47 12.09 -5.10
C ILE A 173 -2.01 11.72 -4.83
N ILE A 174 -1.17 12.69 -4.45
CA ILE A 174 0.23 12.45 -4.10
C ILE A 174 0.28 11.49 -2.90
N SER A 175 -0.56 11.68 -1.88
CA SER A 175 -0.60 10.81 -0.69
C SER A 175 -1.02 9.37 -1.00
N LEU A 176 -1.91 9.16 -1.98
CA LEU A 176 -2.33 7.82 -2.43
C LEU A 176 -1.12 7.03 -2.93
N LEU A 177 -0.28 7.64 -3.73
CA LEU A 177 0.84 6.90 -4.30
C LEU A 177 1.95 6.66 -3.26
N GLN A 178 2.13 7.60 -2.32
CA GLN A 178 3.07 7.45 -1.20
C GLN A 178 2.63 6.33 -0.23
N GLY A 179 1.35 6.28 0.12
CA GLY A 179 0.79 5.20 0.93
C GLY A 179 0.90 3.85 0.23
N LEU A 180 0.73 3.81 -1.09
CA LEU A 180 0.82 2.59 -1.89
C LEU A 180 2.25 2.02 -1.94
N ILE A 181 3.24 2.88 -2.19
CA ILE A 181 4.67 2.48 -2.13
C ILE A 181 5.00 1.94 -0.74
N ARG A 182 4.58 2.66 0.30
CA ARG A 182 4.81 2.28 1.69
C ARG A 182 4.14 0.95 2.02
N ALA A 183 2.92 0.72 1.54
CA ALA A 183 2.20 -0.54 1.70
C ALA A 183 2.88 -1.71 0.99
N SER A 184 3.42 -1.51 -0.20
CA SER A 184 4.18 -2.54 -0.90
C SER A 184 5.47 -2.91 -0.18
N ILE A 185 6.18 -1.91 0.35
CA ILE A 185 7.38 -2.16 1.15
C ILE A 185 7.00 -2.94 2.43
N ALA A 186 5.98 -2.50 3.17
CA ALA A 186 5.51 -3.19 4.36
C ALA A 186 5.13 -4.65 4.03
N THR A 187 4.34 -4.88 2.99
CA THR A 187 3.96 -6.22 2.52
C THR A 187 5.18 -7.06 2.14
N LYS A 188 6.18 -6.49 1.46
CA LYS A 188 7.41 -7.22 1.10
C LYS A 188 8.22 -7.62 2.33
N THR A 189 8.23 -6.79 3.38
CA THR A 189 8.92 -7.13 4.64
C THR A 189 8.21 -8.22 5.45
N LEU A 190 6.90 -8.37 5.27
CA LEU A 190 6.09 -9.43 5.89
C LEU A 190 6.16 -10.74 5.08
N PHE A 191 6.20 -10.63 3.76
CA PHE A 191 6.21 -11.76 2.83
C PHE A 191 7.37 -11.63 1.84
N PRO A 192 8.62 -11.90 2.26
CA PRO A 192 9.80 -11.74 1.40
C PRO A 192 9.74 -12.61 0.13
N GLY A 193 9.05 -13.74 0.19
CA GLY A 193 8.81 -14.62 -0.97
C GLY A 193 7.77 -14.11 -1.99
N ALA A 194 6.96 -13.11 -1.65
CA ALA A 194 5.95 -12.59 -2.58
C ALA A 194 6.57 -11.62 -3.60
N SER A 195 6.32 -11.84 -4.89
CA SER A 195 6.76 -10.97 -5.99
C SER A 195 5.82 -9.80 -6.25
N ALA A 196 4.53 -9.95 -5.95
CA ALA A 196 3.48 -8.95 -6.21
C ALA A 196 3.78 -7.54 -5.65
N PRO A 197 4.31 -7.37 -4.41
CA PRO A 197 4.64 -6.04 -3.90
C PRO A 197 5.74 -5.34 -4.71
N GLY A 198 6.71 -6.10 -5.24
CA GLY A 198 7.78 -5.54 -6.09
C GLY A 198 7.23 -5.00 -7.41
N TRP A 199 6.35 -5.76 -8.07
CA TRP A 199 5.66 -5.33 -9.29
C TRP A 199 4.78 -4.10 -9.05
N LEU A 200 4.07 -4.06 -7.93
CA LEU A 200 3.26 -2.91 -7.58
C LEU A 200 4.12 -1.65 -7.43
N MET A 201 5.31 -1.74 -6.82
CA MET A 201 6.24 -0.61 -6.74
C MET A 201 6.72 -0.14 -8.12
N VAL A 202 7.02 -1.09 -9.02
CA VAL A 202 7.46 -0.82 -10.40
C VAL A 202 6.37 -0.12 -11.21
N LEU A 203 5.11 -0.52 -11.05
CA LEU A 203 3.96 0.09 -11.75
C LEU A 203 3.53 1.43 -11.14
N ALA A 204 3.59 1.57 -9.81
CA ALA A 204 3.17 2.79 -9.12
C ALA A 204 4.10 3.98 -9.38
N ALA A 205 5.39 3.72 -9.60
CA ALA A 205 6.38 4.77 -9.82
C ALA A 205 6.17 5.60 -11.11
N PRO A 206 5.99 5.04 -12.31
CA PRO A 206 5.74 5.81 -13.52
C PRO A 206 4.39 6.53 -13.47
N LEU A 207 3.35 5.89 -12.94
CA LEU A 207 2.05 6.54 -12.72
C LEU A 207 2.21 7.75 -11.78
N TYR A 208 2.99 7.61 -10.71
CA TYR A 208 3.33 8.73 -9.84
C TYR A 208 4.04 9.83 -10.59
N MET A 209 4.99 9.49 -11.45
CA MET A 209 5.75 10.50 -12.16
C MET A 209 4.88 11.38 -13.04
N ILE A 210 3.97 10.78 -13.81
CA ILE A 210 3.07 11.50 -14.71
C ILE A 210 2.19 12.46 -13.89
N VAL A 211 1.58 11.95 -12.82
CA VAL A 211 0.67 12.72 -11.98
C VAL A 211 1.40 13.83 -11.23
N PHE A 212 2.55 13.52 -10.64
CA PHE A 212 3.38 14.51 -9.94
C PHE A 212 3.89 15.59 -10.88
N TYR A 213 4.29 15.22 -12.09
CA TYR A 213 4.71 16.15 -13.12
C TYR A 213 3.60 17.17 -13.43
N VAL A 214 2.36 16.71 -13.65
CA VAL A 214 1.22 17.61 -13.90
C VAL A 214 1.02 18.61 -12.74
N PHE A 215 1.13 18.15 -11.49
CA PHE A 215 0.94 19.04 -10.33
C PHE A 215 2.06 20.05 -10.12
N VAL A 216 3.31 19.68 -10.41
CA VAL A 216 4.47 20.59 -10.24
C VAL A 216 4.61 21.54 -11.43
N LEU A 217 4.18 21.14 -12.62
CA LEU A 217 4.28 21.95 -13.83
C LEU A 217 3.49 23.26 -13.70
N LEU A 218 2.32 23.23 -13.07
CA LEU A 218 1.47 24.42 -12.93
C LEU A 218 2.13 25.51 -12.07
N PRO A 219 2.58 25.25 -10.83
CA PRO A 219 3.35 26.23 -10.05
C PRO A 219 4.66 26.65 -10.72
N TYR A 220 5.29 25.75 -11.47
CA TYR A 220 6.50 26.09 -12.23
C TYR A 220 6.23 27.17 -13.28
N HIS A 221 5.10 27.10 -14.01
CA HIS A 221 4.74 28.15 -14.97
C HIS A 221 4.47 29.52 -14.33
N PHE A 222 4.03 29.55 -13.06
CA PHE A 222 3.84 30.81 -12.33
C PHE A 222 5.14 31.39 -11.78
N THR A 223 6.10 30.54 -11.40
CA THR A 223 7.32 30.99 -10.71
C THR A 223 8.55 31.07 -11.60
N ALA A 224 8.58 30.32 -12.71
CA ALA A 224 9.74 30.15 -13.60
C ALA A 224 11.05 29.83 -12.86
N SER A 225 10.96 29.22 -11.67
CA SER A 225 12.10 29.04 -10.78
C SER A 225 12.93 27.80 -11.13
N GLY A 226 14.23 27.98 -11.35
CA GLY A 226 15.17 26.87 -11.60
C GLY A 226 15.28 25.88 -10.44
N LEU A 227 15.02 26.32 -9.20
CA LEU A 227 14.99 25.44 -8.02
C LEU A 227 13.86 24.40 -8.11
N VAL A 228 12.70 24.79 -8.65
CA VAL A 228 11.58 23.86 -8.86
C VAL A 228 11.97 22.79 -9.87
N VAL A 229 12.68 23.15 -10.95
CA VAL A 229 13.17 22.20 -11.95
C VAL A 229 14.16 21.21 -11.33
N LEU A 230 15.15 21.70 -10.59
CA LEU A 230 16.12 20.83 -9.91
C LEU A 230 15.44 19.93 -8.89
N GLY A 231 14.48 20.46 -8.12
CA GLY A 231 13.69 19.67 -7.19
C GLY A 231 12.86 18.58 -7.87
N LEU A 232 12.25 18.89 -9.02
CA LEU A 232 11.53 17.91 -9.85
C LEU A 232 12.46 16.81 -10.38
N LEU A 233 13.67 17.16 -10.84
CA LEU A 233 14.69 16.19 -11.26
C LEU A 233 15.12 15.27 -10.12
N LEU A 234 15.24 15.79 -8.88
CA LEU A 234 15.52 14.95 -7.71
C LEU A 234 14.35 14.04 -7.36
N VAL A 235 13.10 14.49 -7.46
CA VAL A 235 11.93 13.62 -7.25
C VAL A 235 11.83 12.54 -8.33
N LEU A 236 12.12 12.88 -9.59
CA LEU A 236 12.30 11.93 -10.71
C LEU A 236 13.35 10.87 -10.37
N ALA A 237 14.54 11.31 -9.96
CA ALA A 237 15.63 10.41 -9.55
C ALA A 237 15.22 9.52 -8.37
N ALA A 238 14.49 10.07 -7.39
CA ALA A 238 13.96 9.30 -6.27
C ALA A 238 13.08 8.13 -6.77
N LYS A 239 12.16 8.39 -7.70
CA LYS A 239 11.27 7.34 -8.24
C LYS A 239 12.01 6.36 -9.16
N GLY A 240 12.96 6.84 -9.96
CA GLY A 240 13.85 5.97 -10.74
C GLY A 240 14.63 5.00 -9.83
N SER A 241 15.14 5.49 -8.69
CA SER A 241 15.82 4.65 -7.71
C SER A 241 14.88 3.59 -7.10
N LEU A 242 13.61 3.94 -6.89
CA LEU A 242 12.59 3.03 -6.37
C LEU A 242 12.20 1.96 -7.38
N VAL A 243 12.09 2.28 -8.68
CA VAL A 243 11.86 1.30 -9.76
C VAL A 243 13.01 0.31 -9.80
N ARG A 244 14.25 0.80 -9.81
CA ARG A 244 15.45 -0.05 -9.81
C ARG A 244 15.47 -0.98 -8.59
N ALA A 245 15.17 -0.46 -7.41
CA ALA A 245 15.05 -1.28 -6.20
C ALA A 245 13.91 -2.29 -6.29
N GLY A 246 12.74 -1.87 -6.80
CA GLY A 246 11.56 -2.71 -7.00
C GLY A 246 11.84 -3.90 -7.91
N LEU A 247 12.54 -3.68 -9.04
CA LEU A 247 13.01 -4.74 -9.94
C LEU A 247 13.99 -5.72 -9.27
N GLY A 248 14.79 -5.25 -8.31
CA GLY A 248 15.60 -6.14 -7.47
C GLY A 248 14.75 -6.97 -6.51
N LEU A 249 13.71 -6.34 -5.92
CA LEU A 249 12.81 -6.95 -4.94
C LEU A 249 11.78 -7.91 -5.56
N THR A 250 11.57 -7.93 -6.88
CA THR A 250 10.70 -8.94 -7.51
C THR A 250 11.29 -10.34 -7.41
N ARG A 251 12.62 -10.46 -7.29
CA ARG A 251 13.30 -11.74 -7.12
C ARG A 251 13.05 -12.31 -5.71
N PRO A 252 12.89 -13.63 -5.55
CA PRO A 252 12.91 -14.27 -4.25
C PRO A 252 14.26 -14.00 -3.56
N MET A 253 14.23 -13.56 -2.30
CA MET A 253 15.41 -13.21 -1.53
C MET A 253 15.31 -13.75 -0.11
N VAL A 254 16.45 -14.11 0.48
CA VAL A 254 16.57 -14.42 1.91
C VAL A 254 16.15 -13.17 2.73
N ALA A 255 15.46 -13.39 3.85
CA ALA A 255 14.82 -12.32 4.63
C ALA A 255 15.77 -11.19 5.05
N ASP A 256 17.02 -11.51 5.41
CA ASP A 256 17.99 -10.51 5.86
C ASP A 256 18.55 -9.67 4.71
N THR A 257 18.84 -10.31 3.58
CA THR A 257 19.23 -9.62 2.34
C THR A 257 18.12 -8.71 1.83
N ALA A 258 16.87 -9.17 1.87
CA ALA A 258 15.70 -8.37 1.51
C ALA A 258 15.57 -7.14 2.42
N ARG A 259 15.78 -7.31 3.73
CA ARG A 259 15.76 -6.20 4.71
C ARG A 259 16.85 -5.17 4.43
N ALA A 260 18.09 -5.60 4.24
CA ALA A 260 19.21 -4.71 3.95
C ALA A 260 19.00 -3.93 2.63
N ALA A 261 18.58 -4.63 1.57
CA ALA A 261 18.27 -4.01 0.28
C ALA A 261 17.13 -2.99 0.39
N THR A 262 16.05 -3.35 1.11
CA THR A 262 14.91 -2.46 1.34
C THR A 262 15.31 -1.22 2.13
N LYS A 263 16.12 -1.36 3.19
CA LYS A 263 16.56 -0.22 4.00
C LYS A 263 17.42 0.75 3.19
N ARG A 264 18.35 0.25 2.37
CA ARG A 264 19.18 1.09 1.49
C ARG A 264 18.34 1.81 0.44
N ALA A 265 17.45 1.09 -0.23
CA ALA A 265 16.56 1.66 -1.23
C ALA A 265 15.65 2.74 -0.62
N LEU A 266 15.06 2.47 0.54
CA LEU A 266 14.22 3.42 1.26
C LEU A 266 15.00 4.67 1.68
N SER A 267 16.21 4.50 2.23
CA SER A 267 17.04 5.63 2.66
C SER A 267 17.39 6.54 1.48
N LEU A 268 17.87 5.97 0.36
CA LEU A 268 18.19 6.74 -0.84
C LEU A 268 16.95 7.47 -1.38
N TRP A 269 15.84 6.76 -1.46
CA TRP A 269 14.57 7.30 -1.92
C TRP A 269 14.07 8.46 -1.04
N ILE A 270 14.07 8.30 0.29
CA ILE A 270 13.67 9.35 1.24
C ILE A 270 14.59 10.55 1.12
N THR A 271 15.91 10.35 1.06
CA THR A 271 16.87 11.46 0.92
C THR A 271 16.62 12.24 -0.37
N LEU A 272 16.51 11.57 -1.52
CA LEU A 272 16.23 12.24 -2.79
C LEU A 272 14.88 12.96 -2.79
N LEU A 273 13.84 12.33 -2.23
CA LEU A 273 12.50 12.91 -2.14
C LEU A 273 12.47 14.13 -1.21
N ALA A 274 13.10 14.05 -0.04
CA ALA A 274 13.14 15.14 0.93
C ALA A 274 13.94 16.33 0.40
N THR A 275 15.10 16.10 -0.21
CA THR A 275 15.88 17.15 -0.86
C THR A 275 15.11 17.77 -2.02
N GLY A 276 14.49 16.95 -2.89
CA GLY A 276 13.66 17.44 -3.99
C GLY A 276 12.47 18.28 -3.51
N ALA A 277 11.78 17.83 -2.47
CA ALA A 277 10.68 18.57 -1.84
C ALA A 277 11.16 19.90 -1.23
N ALA A 278 12.31 19.91 -0.54
CA ALA A 278 12.89 21.12 0.03
C ALA A 278 13.24 22.16 -1.07
N LEU A 279 13.80 21.71 -2.19
CA LEU A 279 14.09 22.59 -3.34
C LEU A 279 12.80 23.12 -3.99
N ILE A 280 11.76 22.29 -4.12
CA ILE A 280 10.46 22.74 -4.64
C ILE A 280 9.86 23.79 -3.69
N VAL A 281 9.85 23.56 -2.38
CA VAL A 281 9.35 24.52 -1.39
C VAL A 281 10.16 25.82 -1.43
N GLY A 282 11.49 25.73 -1.52
CA GLY A 282 12.36 26.90 -1.66
C GLY A 282 12.13 27.66 -2.96
N GLY A 283 11.88 26.96 -4.07
CA GLY A 283 11.55 27.57 -5.36
C GLY A 283 10.16 28.18 -5.41
N LEU A 284 9.23 27.70 -4.58
CA LEU A 284 7.87 28.22 -4.41
C LEU A 284 7.72 29.13 -3.19
N TRP A 285 8.82 29.63 -2.63
CA TRP A 285 8.82 30.36 -1.36
C TRP A 285 7.88 31.57 -1.35
N ASP A 286 7.79 32.32 -2.45
CA ASP A 286 6.89 33.47 -2.57
C ASP A 286 5.41 33.08 -2.50
N LEU A 287 5.06 31.88 -2.98
CA LEU A 287 3.70 31.36 -2.89
C LEU A 287 3.43 30.80 -1.48
N VAL A 288 4.40 30.07 -0.93
CA VAL A 288 4.29 29.44 0.40
C VAL A 288 4.23 30.49 1.50
N SER A 289 5.01 31.58 1.41
CA SER A 289 5.00 32.68 2.39
C SER A 289 3.70 33.48 2.40
N ARG A 290 2.91 33.41 1.32
CA ARG A 290 1.55 33.99 1.26
C ARG A 290 0.48 33.05 1.81
N ALA A 291 0.77 31.76 1.93
CA ALA A 291 -0.17 30.81 2.52
C ALA A 291 -0.24 31.02 4.04
N SER A 292 -1.44 30.89 4.60
CA SER A 292 -1.59 30.97 6.05
C SER A 292 -0.85 29.79 6.72
N GLY A 293 -0.29 30.01 7.91
CA GLY A 293 0.34 28.93 8.68
C GLY A 293 -0.63 27.77 8.96
N LEU A 294 -1.93 28.06 9.09
CA LEU A 294 -2.99 27.06 9.25
C LEU A 294 -3.14 26.20 7.99
N THR A 295 -3.08 26.79 6.80
CA THR A 295 -3.17 26.08 5.54
C THR A 295 -1.98 25.14 5.34
N ILE A 296 -0.77 25.58 5.68
CA ILE A 296 0.44 24.74 5.63
C ILE A 296 0.33 23.57 6.63
N LEU A 297 -0.14 23.86 7.85
CA LEU A 297 -0.35 22.84 8.87
C LEU A 297 -1.42 21.83 8.44
N ASN A 298 -2.56 22.30 7.93
CA ASN A 298 -3.64 21.47 7.43
C ASN A 298 -3.16 20.58 6.28
N PHE A 299 -2.41 21.14 5.33
CA PHE A 299 -1.78 20.40 4.24
C PHE A 299 -0.88 19.26 4.77
N GLY A 300 0.02 19.56 5.69
CA GLY A 300 0.95 18.58 6.26
C GLY A 300 0.24 17.47 7.04
N LEU A 301 -0.71 17.83 7.89
CA LEU A 301 -1.50 16.88 8.67
C LEU A 301 -2.37 15.99 7.79
N SER A 302 -3.05 16.59 6.80
CA SER A 302 -3.89 15.87 5.83
C SER A 302 -3.06 14.90 5.00
N MET A 303 -1.90 15.33 4.50
CA MET A 303 -0.98 14.46 3.77
C MET A 303 -0.51 13.29 4.63
N MET A 304 -0.06 13.56 5.87
CA MET A 304 0.42 12.52 6.78
C MET A 304 -0.67 11.51 7.15
N SER A 305 -1.87 11.98 7.47
CA SER A 305 -3.01 11.13 7.80
C SER A 305 -3.41 10.25 6.61
N ASN A 306 -3.53 10.83 5.41
CA ASN A 306 -3.89 10.09 4.20
C ASN A 306 -2.83 9.04 3.84
N VAL A 307 -1.53 9.36 3.98
CA VAL A 307 -0.45 8.37 3.76
C VAL A 307 -0.57 7.20 4.72
N LEU A 308 -0.83 7.45 6.01
CA LEU A 308 -1.00 6.38 7.01
C LEU A 308 -2.22 5.50 6.71
N LEU A 309 -3.38 6.13 6.46
CA LEU A 309 -4.62 5.43 6.13
C LEU A 309 -4.46 4.56 4.89
N LEU A 310 -3.87 5.11 3.85
CA LEU A 310 -3.74 4.37 2.61
C LEU A 310 -2.66 3.29 2.70
N THR A 311 -1.60 3.51 3.49
CA THR A 311 -0.66 2.42 3.82
C THR A 311 -1.42 1.24 4.42
N LEU A 312 -2.28 1.53 5.40
CA LEU A 312 -3.09 0.52 6.09
C LEU A 312 -4.00 -0.24 5.12
N ILE A 313 -4.79 0.50 4.34
CA ILE A 313 -5.80 -0.04 3.43
C ILE A 313 -5.14 -0.82 2.30
N ALA A 314 -4.09 -0.29 1.70
CA ALA A 314 -3.37 -0.96 0.61
C ALA A 314 -2.63 -2.20 1.12
N THR A 315 -2.03 -2.18 2.31
CA THR A 315 -1.42 -3.38 2.91
C THR A 315 -2.49 -4.44 3.20
N ASP A 316 -3.63 -4.07 3.80
CA ASP A 316 -4.72 -5.03 4.05
C ASP A 316 -5.26 -5.63 2.74
N GLY A 317 -5.40 -4.80 1.68
CA GLY A 317 -5.83 -5.22 0.35
C GLY A 317 -4.84 -6.17 -0.32
N LEU A 318 -3.54 -5.86 -0.25
CA LEU A 318 -2.47 -6.72 -0.75
C LEU A 318 -2.45 -8.07 -0.02
N ILE A 319 -2.53 -8.06 1.32
CA ILE A 319 -2.55 -9.30 2.11
C ILE A 319 -3.80 -10.13 1.78
N SER A 320 -4.97 -9.50 1.66
CA SER A 320 -6.20 -10.19 1.26
C SER A 320 -6.10 -10.77 -0.15
N GLY A 321 -5.44 -10.07 -1.07
CA GLY A 321 -5.15 -10.55 -2.42
C GLY A 321 -4.19 -11.73 -2.43
N LEU A 322 -3.14 -11.70 -1.60
CA LEU A 322 -2.19 -12.80 -1.43
C LEU A 322 -2.83 -14.01 -0.74
N ASP A 323 -3.65 -13.80 0.29
CA ASP A 323 -4.43 -14.86 0.97
C ASP A 323 -5.38 -15.53 -0.03
N ARG A 324 -6.05 -14.73 -0.87
CA ARG A 324 -6.88 -15.25 -1.96
C ARG A 324 -6.05 -16.03 -2.96
N ALA A 325 -4.94 -15.48 -3.45
CA ALA A 325 -4.06 -16.17 -4.40
C ALA A 325 -3.49 -17.48 -3.83
N ARG A 326 -3.18 -17.54 -2.53
CA ARG A 326 -2.79 -18.80 -1.84
C ARG A 326 -3.97 -19.77 -1.64
N GLY A 327 -5.19 -19.25 -1.60
CA GLY A 327 -6.43 -20.00 -1.42
C GLY A 327 -7.09 -20.46 -2.73
N THR A 328 -6.74 -19.85 -3.87
CA THR A 328 -7.23 -20.15 -5.22
C THR A 328 -6.06 -20.70 -6.04
N SER A 329 -5.88 -21.99 -6.22
CA SER A 329 -6.91 -22.95 -6.60
C SER A 329 -6.69 -24.35 -6.00
N ALA A 330 -7.77 -25.12 -5.85
CA ALA A 330 -7.67 -26.56 -5.67
C ALA A 330 -6.87 -27.20 -6.82
N ASP A 331 -6.89 -26.58 -8.00
CA ASP A 331 -6.06 -26.93 -9.15
C ASP A 331 -4.57 -26.63 -8.94
N GLU A 332 -4.17 -25.55 -8.27
CA GLU A 332 -2.76 -25.27 -7.93
C GLU A 332 -2.26 -26.20 -6.85
N ARG A 333 -3.10 -26.59 -5.88
CA ARG A 333 -2.77 -27.66 -4.94
C ARG A 333 -2.63 -28.99 -5.68
N ARG A 334 -3.56 -29.32 -6.58
CA ARG A 334 -3.45 -30.50 -7.46
C ARG A 334 -2.20 -30.46 -8.35
N LEU A 335 -1.87 -29.31 -8.95
CA LEU A 335 -0.68 -29.13 -9.78
C LEU A 335 0.60 -29.24 -8.94
N ALA A 336 0.63 -28.67 -7.74
CA ALA A 336 1.76 -28.81 -6.82
C ALA A 336 1.95 -30.27 -6.39
N ASP A 337 0.86 -30.98 -6.10
CA ASP A 337 0.85 -32.41 -5.77
C ASP A 337 1.23 -33.27 -6.97
N GLU A 338 0.76 -32.94 -8.18
CA GLU A 338 1.06 -33.64 -9.44
C GLU A 338 2.53 -33.46 -9.84
N VAL A 339 3.07 -32.25 -9.73
CA VAL A 339 4.50 -31.96 -9.93
C VAL A 339 5.35 -32.70 -8.90
N HIS A 340 4.93 -32.74 -7.62
CA HIS A 340 5.63 -33.56 -6.62
C HIS A 340 5.61 -35.05 -6.98
N GLY A 341 4.48 -35.56 -7.49
CA GLY A 341 4.36 -36.93 -7.97
C GLY A 341 5.29 -37.22 -9.16
N GLN A 342 5.34 -36.33 -10.15
CA GLN A 342 6.24 -36.47 -11.31
C GLN A 342 7.71 -36.39 -10.91
N LEU A 343 8.07 -35.47 -10.00
CA LEU A 343 9.44 -35.33 -9.51
C LEU A 343 9.88 -36.58 -8.75
N ALA A 344 9.02 -37.09 -7.86
CA ALA A 344 9.28 -38.32 -7.12
C ALA A 344 9.50 -39.52 -8.05
N ALA A 345 8.64 -39.66 -9.07
CA ALA A 345 8.80 -40.69 -10.11
C ALA A 345 10.13 -40.56 -10.84
N PHE A 346 10.51 -39.34 -11.25
CA PHE A 346 11.77 -39.07 -11.92
C PHE A 346 13.00 -39.39 -11.04
N THR A 347 12.98 -38.98 -9.76
CA THR A 347 14.06 -39.31 -8.81
C THR A 347 14.16 -40.80 -8.50
N SER A 348 13.03 -41.52 -8.46
CA SER A 348 13.03 -42.98 -8.24
C SER A 348 13.53 -43.76 -9.46
N ALA A 349 13.25 -43.28 -10.67
CA ALA A 349 13.75 -43.87 -11.91
C ALA A 349 15.26 -43.67 -12.07
N GLY A 350 15.78 -42.49 -11.74
CA GLY A 350 17.22 -42.19 -11.79
C GLY A 350 18.07 -42.93 -10.75
N MET A 351 17.47 -43.49 -9.69
CA MET A 351 18.19 -44.28 -8.68
C MET A 351 18.39 -45.76 -9.07
N HIS A 352 17.72 -46.26 -10.10
CA HIS A 352 17.85 -47.66 -10.51
C HIS A 352 18.96 -47.94 -11.54
N ASP A 353 19.49 -46.91 -12.22
CA ASP A 353 20.50 -47.10 -13.27
C ASP A 353 21.96 -47.04 -12.79
N ASP A 354 22.23 -46.60 -11.55
CA ASP A 354 23.61 -46.44 -11.04
C ASP A 354 24.14 -47.62 -10.18
N VAL A 355 23.37 -48.69 -9.98
CA VAL A 355 23.79 -49.85 -9.16
C VAL A 355 24.32 -51.04 -9.99
N ALA A 356 24.33 -50.94 -11.31
CA ALA A 356 24.84 -52.03 -12.17
C ALA A 356 25.81 -51.54 -13.23
N ALA A 357 26.85 -50.80 -12.84
CA ALA A 357 28.11 -50.91 -13.57
C ALA A 357 28.71 -52.28 -13.20
N PRO A 358 28.70 -53.29 -14.10
CA PRO A 358 29.36 -54.55 -13.80
C PRO A 358 30.85 -54.28 -13.55
N PRO A 359 31.47 -54.91 -12.54
CA PRO A 359 32.89 -54.75 -12.30
C PRO A 359 33.64 -55.11 -13.58
N ALA A 360 34.38 -54.14 -14.12
CA ALA A 360 35.20 -54.31 -15.30
C ALA A 360 36.25 -55.40 -15.03
N GLY A 361 36.00 -56.63 -15.52
CA GLY A 361 36.97 -57.70 -15.40
C GLY A 361 36.49 -59.15 -15.42
N MET A 362 35.23 -59.49 -15.75
CA MET A 362 34.87 -60.90 -15.93
C MET A 362 34.98 -61.37 -17.39
N PRO A 363 35.82 -62.39 -17.68
CA PRO A 363 35.92 -62.98 -19.01
C PRO A 363 34.64 -63.77 -19.37
N PRO A 364 34.23 -63.76 -20.65
CA PRO A 364 33.01 -64.41 -21.10
C PRO A 364 33.18 -65.94 -21.08
N GLY A 365 32.41 -66.65 -20.23
CA GLY A 365 32.34 -68.11 -20.32
C GLY A 365 31.95 -68.93 -19.08
N MET A 366 31.70 -68.34 -17.90
CA MET A 366 31.25 -69.14 -16.75
C MET A 366 29.72 -69.22 -16.64
N PRO A 367 29.13 -70.42 -16.51
CA PRO A 367 27.72 -70.59 -16.19
C PRO A 367 27.42 -70.06 -14.77
N PRO A 368 26.20 -69.56 -14.52
CA PRO A 368 25.84 -68.96 -13.24
C PRO A 368 25.95 -69.99 -12.11
N ALA A 369 26.69 -69.62 -11.05
CA ALA A 369 26.77 -70.40 -9.84
C ALA A 369 25.37 -70.51 -9.20
N GLY A 370 24.94 -71.75 -8.94
CA GLY A 370 23.68 -72.03 -8.26
C GLY A 370 23.63 -71.41 -6.86
N PRO A 371 22.42 -71.26 -6.30
CA PRO A 371 22.24 -70.68 -4.97
C PRO A 371 23.01 -71.50 -3.92
N PRO A 372 23.69 -70.84 -2.96
CA PRO A 372 24.43 -71.53 -1.92
C PRO A 372 23.47 -72.40 -1.08
N PRO A 373 23.80 -73.67 -0.83
CA PRO A 373 22.98 -74.55 -0.02
C PRO A 373 22.98 -74.04 1.44
N GLY A 374 21.80 -73.69 1.95
CA GLY A 374 21.61 -73.35 3.38
C GLY A 374 20.92 -72.03 3.68
N MET A 375 20.43 -71.25 2.71
CA MET A 375 19.58 -70.11 3.03
C MET A 375 18.15 -70.56 3.38
N PRO A 376 17.63 -70.22 4.58
CA PRO A 376 16.24 -70.44 4.93
C PRO A 376 15.32 -69.57 4.06
N PRO A 377 14.10 -70.03 3.75
CA PRO A 377 13.16 -69.31 2.89
C PRO A 377 12.84 -67.94 3.49
N ALA A 378 12.88 -66.91 2.64
CA ALA A 378 12.52 -65.55 3.01
C ALA A 378 11.10 -65.50 3.58
N GLY A 379 10.99 -65.05 4.82
CA GLY A 379 9.70 -64.88 5.51
C GLY A 379 8.83 -63.81 4.83
N PRO A 380 7.50 -63.88 5.04
CA PRO A 380 6.57 -62.93 4.46
C PRO A 380 6.85 -61.50 4.96
N PRO A 381 6.61 -60.48 4.11
CA PRO A 381 6.88 -59.09 4.46
C PRO A 381 6.02 -58.66 5.66
N ALA A 382 6.69 -58.20 6.72
CA ALA A 382 6.05 -57.64 7.89
C ALA A 382 5.36 -56.32 7.52
N GLY A 383 4.02 -56.32 7.48
CA GLY A 383 3.25 -55.09 7.22
C GLY A 383 1.83 -55.24 6.67
N MET A 384 1.27 -56.43 6.51
CA MET A 384 -0.15 -56.56 6.14
C MET A 384 -1.07 -56.30 7.35
N PRO A 385 -1.95 -55.29 7.30
CA PRO A 385 -2.98 -55.09 8.31
C PRO A 385 -4.03 -56.22 8.25
N PRO A 386 -4.55 -56.67 9.41
CA PRO A 386 -5.50 -57.77 9.48
C PRO A 386 -6.87 -57.30 8.99
N GLY A 387 -7.27 -57.70 7.77
CA GLY A 387 -8.61 -57.36 7.28
C GLY A 387 -8.97 -57.70 5.83
N MET A 388 -8.05 -58.14 4.98
CA MET A 388 -8.37 -58.50 3.59
C MET A 388 -7.94 -59.93 3.25
N GLN A 389 -8.72 -60.91 3.71
CA GLN A 389 -8.87 -62.20 3.05
C GLN A 389 -10.34 -62.63 3.14
N ARG A 390 -11.12 -62.27 2.12
CA ARG A 390 -12.30 -63.00 1.64
C ARG A 390 -12.41 -62.81 0.14
#